data_AF-G5A838-F1
#
_entry.id   AF-G5A838-F1
#
_cell.length_a   1.000
_cell.length_b   1.000
_cell.length_c   1.000
_cell.angle_alpha   90.00
_cell.angle_beta   90.00
_cell.angle_gamma   90.00
#
_symmetry.space_group_name_H-M   'P 1'
#
loop_
_entity.id
_entity.type
_entity.pdbx_description
1 polymer ?
#
loop_
_entity_poly.entity_id
_entity_poly.type
_entity_poly.pdbx_seq_one_letter_code
_entity_poly.pdbx_strand_id
1 'polypeptide(L)'
;FEVYCGKKQMQDNTTPSDEKSGPAAVVRNLKQVFGADGPRDFRLIITDRFYTSVVLAMQLLTMVIYTIGTIMMNKRGLCEAILPKKLKNGRRASKKTPRDVDRGTYQVAEALHVPAMKAIRWYDKQTVQILATGGS
;
A
#
# COMPACT_ATOMS: atom_id res chain seq x y z
N PHE A 1 12.76 -8.86 15.26
CA PHE A 1 11.31 -8.53 15.16
C PHE A 1 10.90 -7.85 16.45
N GLU A 2 10.15 -6.74 16.38
CA GLU A 2 9.59 -6.09 17.57
C GLU A 2 8.14 -6.51 17.74
N VAL A 3 7.79 -6.98 18.95
CA VAL A 3 6.43 -7.39 19.29
C VAL A 3 5.58 -6.15 19.55
N TYR A 4 4.40 -6.07 18.95
CA TYR A 4 3.44 -5.00 19.25
C TYR A 4 2.85 -5.20 20.66
N CYS A 5 3.20 -4.30 21.58
CA CYS A 5 2.78 -4.35 22.98
C CYS A 5 1.54 -3.50 23.30
N GLY A 6 0.85 -2.96 22.27
CA GLY A 6 -0.28 -2.06 22.46
C GLY A 6 0.08 -0.73 23.13
N LYS A 7 -0.91 -0.07 23.73
CA LYS A 7 -0.73 1.25 24.38
C LYS A 7 0.22 1.23 25.59
N LYS A 8 0.56 0.05 26.13
CA LYS A 8 1.46 -0.09 27.30
C LYS A 8 2.90 0.35 27.00
N GLN A 9 3.28 0.53 25.73
CA GLN A 9 4.63 0.89 25.30
C GLN A 9 4.91 2.41 25.25
N MET A 10 3.94 3.26 25.61
CA MET A 10 4.04 4.75 25.65
C MET A 10 4.32 5.30 27.05
N GLN A 11 4.98 4.53 27.93
CA GLN A 11 5.22 4.98 29.32
C GLN A 11 6.48 5.83 29.50
N ASP A 12 7.38 5.88 28.50
CA ASP A 12 8.46 6.85 28.47
C ASP A 12 8.00 8.11 27.73
N ASN A 13 7.92 9.23 28.45
CA ASN A 13 7.46 10.55 28.00
C ASN A 13 8.34 11.22 26.93
N THR A 14 9.17 10.49 26.20
CA THR A 14 9.79 10.96 24.97
C THR A 14 8.90 10.51 23.82
N THR A 15 8.15 11.41 23.19
CA THR A 15 7.42 11.12 21.96
C THR A 15 8.42 10.84 20.85
N PRO A 16 8.74 9.58 20.50
CA PRO A 16 9.58 9.32 19.34
C PRO A 16 8.70 9.58 18.12
N SER A 17 9.31 9.94 16.99
CA SER A 17 8.65 9.83 15.68
C SER A 17 7.89 8.50 15.60
N ASP A 18 6.66 8.48 15.05
CA ASP A 18 5.79 7.29 14.95
C ASP A 18 6.40 6.21 14.02
N GLU A 19 7.49 5.61 14.49
CA GLU A 19 8.24 4.54 13.84
C GLU A 19 7.83 3.15 14.38
N LYS A 20 7.00 3.12 15.43
CA LYS A 20 6.61 1.88 16.11
C LYS A 20 5.48 1.13 15.41
N SER A 21 4.78 1.75 14.45
CA SER A 21 3.63 1.13 13.80
C SER A 21 3.53 1.43 12.29
N GLY A 22 2.62 0.70 11.62
CA GLY A 22 2.24 0.98 10.23
C GLY A 22 3.41 0.90 9.23
N PRO A 23 3.37 1.71 8.16
CA PRO A 23 4.41 1.74 7.12
C PRO A 23 5.85 1.94 7.62
N ALA A 24 6.05 2.82 8.60
CA ALA A 24 7.39 3.15 9.10
C ALA A 24 8.03 1.95 9.81
N ALA A 25 7.23 1.21 10.59
CA ALA A 25 7.69 -0.03 11.22
C ALA A 25 8.14 -1.07 10.19
N VAL A 26 7.48 -1.16 9.02
CA VAL A 26 7.89 -2.06 7.93
C VAL A 26 9.29 -1.71 7.45
N VAL A 27 9.53 -0.45 7.08
CA VAL A 27 10.85 0.00 6.58
C VAL A 27 11.94 -0.25 7.61
N ARG A 28 11.71 0.11 8.87
CA ARG A 28 12.67 -0.09 9.96
C ARG A 28 12.98 -1.57 10.16
N ASN A 29 11.95 -2.43 10.21
CA ASN A 29 12.14 -3.87 10.40
C ASN A 29 12.91 -4.49 9.23
N LEU A 30 12.67 -4.05 7.99
CA LEU A 30 13.38 -4.58 6.83
C LEU A 30 14.84 -4.13 6.79
N LYS A 31 15.13 -2.89 7.19
CA LYS A 31 16.52 -2.42 7.38
C LYS A 31 17.26 -3.24 8.44
N GLN A 32 16.59 -3.63 9.52
CA GLN A 32 17.16 -4.50 10.54
C GLN A 32 17.41 -5.93 10.02
N VAL A 33 16.50 -6.45 9.17
CA VAL A 33 16.62 -7.80 8.61
C VAL A 33 17.69 -7.90 7.52
N PHE A 34 17.79 -6.90 6.64
CA PHE A 34 18.70 -6.93 5.50
C PHE A 34 20.00 -6.15 5.71
N GLY A 35 20.09 -5.36 6.78
CA GLY A 35 21.24 -4.49 7.03
C GLY A 35 21.24 -3.23 6.15
N ALA A 36 22.30 -2.43 6.28
CA ALA A 36 22.47 -1.18 5.52
C ALA A 36 22.65 -1.42 4.02
N ASP A 37 23.27 -2.54 3.65
CA ASP A 37 23.55 -2.91 2.26
C ASP A 37 22.31 -3.39 1.50
N GLY A 38 21.18 -3.57 2.20
CA GLY A 38 19.94 -4.06 1.61
C GLY A 38 19.98 -5.56 1.27
N PRO A 39 18.91 -6.07 0.64
CA PRO A 39 18.83 -7.48 0.30
C PRO A 39 19.82 -7.84 -0.82
N ARG A 40 20.55 -8.95 -0.66
CA ARG A 40 21.49 -9.47 -1.68
C ARG A 40 20.79 -10.03 -2.92
N ASP A 41 19.57 -10.49 -2.75
CA ASP A 41 18.74 -11.10 -3.79
C ASP A 41 17.45 -10.31 -3.99
N PHE A 42 16.76 -10.59 -5.09
CA PHE A 42 15.43 -10.07 -5.35
C PHE A 42 14.44 -10.39 -4.22
N ARG A 43 13.68 -9.37 -3.77
CA ARG A 43 12.64 -9.52 -2.74
C ARG A 43 11.32 -8.92 -3.19
N LEU A 44 10.25 -9.69 -2.98
CA LEU A 44 8.86 -9.23 -3.07
C LEU A 44 8.25 -9.26 -1.66
N ILE A 45 7.67 -8.13 -1.25
CA ILE A 45 6.95 -8.01 0.02
C ILE A 45 5.46 -7.87 -0.26
N ILE A 46 4.69 -8.80 0.30
CA ILE A 46 3.23 -8.78 0.26
C ILE A 46 2.72 -8.15 1.56
N THR A 47 1.94 -7.07 1.46
CA THR A 47 1.39 -6.37 2.62
C THR A 47 -0.13 -6.34 2.61
N ASP A 48 -0.74 -6.29 3.80
CA ASP A 48 -2.16 -6.05 3.94
C ASP A 48 -2.52 -4.56 3.78
N ARG A 49 -3.81 -4.24 3.88
CA ARG A 49 -4.34 -2.87 3.75
C ARG A 49 -3.97 -1.91 4.86
N PHE A 50 -3.52 -2.40 6.02
CA PHE A 50 -3.07 -1.55 7.11
C PHE A 50 -1.71 -0.95 6.79
N TYR A 51 -0.79 -1.78 6.30
CA TYR A 51 0.57 -1.39 5.96
C TYR A 51 0.71 -0.76 4.57
N THR A 52 -0.09 -1.19 3.59
CA THR A 52 0.05 -0.69 2.21
C THR A 52 -0.25 0.81 2.10
N SER A 53 0.69 1.55 1.51
CA SER A 53 0.52 2.96 1.13
C SER A 53 1.44 3.31 -0.03
N VAL A 54 1.11 4.39 -0.76
CA VAL A 54 1.94 4.88 -1.87
C VAL A 54 3.34 5.28 -1.41
N VAL A 55 3.43 5.92 -0.25
CA VAL A 55 4.73 6.30 0.35
C VAL A 55 5.56 5.06 0.68
N LEU A 56 4.96 4.05 1.31
CA LEU A 56 5.66 2.80 1.61
C LEU A 56 6.16 2.12 0.33
N ALA A 57 5.31 2.02 -0.68
CA ALA A 57 5.63 1.35 -1.92
C ALA A 57 6.80 2.04 -2.66
N MET A 58 6.87 3.38 -2.63
CA MET A 58 8.01 4.14 -3.13
C MET A 58 9.27 3.92 -2.30
N GLN A 59 9.18 3.96 -0.97
CA GLN A 59 10.33 3.71 -0.08
C GLN A 59 10.92 2.32 -0.32
N LEU A 60 10.07 1.29 -0.40
CA LEU A 60 10.53 -0.07 -0.67
C LEU A 60 11.13 -0.21 -2.07
N LEU A 61 10.58 0.47 -3.08
CA LEU A 61 11.17 0.52 -4.41
C LEU A 61 12.57 1.16 -4.39
N THR A 62 12.79 2.23 -3.62
CA THR A 62 14.14 2.82 -3.43
C THR A 62 15.12 1.90 -2.68
N MET A 63 14.60 0.94 -1.92
CA MET A 63 15.38 -0.11 -1.26
C MET A 63 15.58 -1.35 -2.15
N VAL A 64 15.21 -1.27 -3.43
CA VAL A 64 15.26 -2.39 -4.40
C VAL A 64 14.38 -3.57 -3.95
N ILE A 65 13.27 -3.27 -3.27
CA ILE A 65 12.29 -4.24 -2.80
C ILE A 65 10.98 -4.01 -3.55
N TYR A 66 10.47 -5.05 -4.21
CA TYR A 66 9.18 -4.99 -4.88
C TYR A 66 8.06 -5.19 -3.87
N THR A 67 6.91 -4.61 -4.15
CA THR A 67 5.78 -4.65 -3.23
C THR A 67 4.49 -4.95 -3.95
N ILE A 68 3.61 -5.67 -3.26
CA ILE A 68 2.22 -5.80 -3.65
C ILE A 68 1.37 -5.82 -2.39
N GLY A 69 0.24 -5.13 -2.42
CA GLY A 69 -0.65 -5.15 -1.28
C GLY A 69 -2.01 -4.57 -1.59
N THR A 70 -2.99 -4.98 -0.81
CA THR A 70 -4.32 -4.34 -0.86
C THR A 70 -4.20 -2.94 -0.27
N ILE A 71 -4.83 -1.93 -0.85
CA ILE A 71 -4.75 -0.54 -0.35
C ILE A 71 -6.13 0.02 -0.04
N MET A 72 -6.24 0.79 1.05
CA MET A 72 -7.47 1.51 1.34
C MET A 72 -7.64 2.73 0.42
N MET A 73 -8.84 2.91 -0.12
CA MET A 73 -9.17 4.00 -1.05
C MET A 73 -9.03 5.43 -0.49
N ASN A 74 -8.94 5.58 0.83
CA ASN A 74 -8.74 6.86 1.51
C ASN A 74 -7.26 7.20 1.73
N LYS A 75 -6.32 6.35 1.29
CA LYS A 75 -4.89 6.65 1.36
C LYS A 75 -4.56 7.76 0.37
N ARG A 76 -3.78 8.75 0.82
CA ARG A 76 -3.30 9.86 -0.01
C ARG A 76 -2.38 9.33 -1.12
N GLY A 77 -2.41 10.00 -2.28
CA GLY A 77 -1.56 9.67 -3.43
C GLY A 77 -2.08 8.52 -4.30
N LEU A 78 -3.18 7.87 -3.95
CA LEU A 78 -3.77 6.81 -4.77
C LEU A 78 -4.44 7.41 -6.01
N CYS A 79 -4.19 6.82 -7.18
CA CYS A 79 -4.70 7.30 -8.46
C CYS A 79 -6.24 7.29 -8.50
N GLU A 80 -6.85 8.42 -8.89
CA GLU A 80 -8.31 8.56 -8.99
C GLU A 80 -8.93 7.64 -10.06
N ALA A 81 -8.15 7.22 -11.07
CA ALA A 81 -8.63 6.35 -12.15
C ALA A 81 -9.12 4.97 -11.67
N ILE A 82 -8.57 4.47 -10.56
CA ILE A 82 -8.94 3.16 -9.99
C ILE A 82 -9.95 3.27 -8.83
N LEU A 83 -10.39 4.49 -8.51
CA LEU A 83 -11.33 4.75 -7.44
C LEU A 83 -12.77 4.82 -7.95
N PRO A 84 -13.78 4.57 -7.10
CA PRO A 84 -15.16 4.80 -7.49
C PRO A 84 -15.35 6.28 -7.82
N LYS A 85 -16.14 6.52 -8.88
CA LYS A 85 -16.49 7.85 -9.36
C LYS A 85 -17.00 8.72 -8.21
N LYS A 86 -16.53 9.98 -8.16
CA LYS A 86 -17.09 10.98 -7.24
C LYS A 86 -18.46 11.42 -7.76
N LEU A 87 -19.44 11.43 -6.86
CA LEU A 87 -20.80 11.91 -7.11
C LEU A 87 -20.88 13.42 -6.88
N LYS A 88 -21.95 14.05 -7.38
CA LYS A 88 -22.18 15.51 -7.23
C LYS A 88 -22.19 15.99 -5.78
N ASN A 89 -22.55 15.11 -4.83
CA ASN A 89 -22.55 15.39 -3.39
C ASN A 89 -21.18 15.21 -2.71
N GLY A 90 -20.09 15.05 -3.49
CA GLY A 90 -18.74 14.86 -2.98
C GLY A 90 -18.42 13.45 -2.46
N ARG A 91 -19.41 12.56 -2.32
CA ARG A 91 -19.19 11.17 -1.89
C ARG A 91 -18.72 10.31 -3.07
N ARG A 92 -18.00 9.23 -2.76
CA ARG A 92 -17.66 8.20 -3.75
C ARG A 92 -18.86 7.26 -3.97
N ALA A 93 -19.02 6.80 -5.20
CA ALA A 93 -19.96 5.74 -5.53
C ALA A 93 -19.67 4.47 -4.72
N SER A 94 -20.68 3.58 -4.67
CA SER A 94 -20.57 2.29 -3.97
C SER A 94 -19.38 1.48 -4.46
N LYS A 95 -18.78 0.70 -3.54
CA LYS A 95 -17.73 -0.27 -3.89
C LYS A 95 -18.27 -1.54 -4.53
N LYS A 96 -19.60 -1.77 -4.46
CA LYS A 96 -20.23 -2.95 -5.08
C LYS A 96 -19.94 -2.94 -6.57
N THR A 97 -19.64 -4.11 -7.10
CA THR A 97 -19.40 -4.28 -8.53
C THR A 97 -20.69 -3.94 -9.30
N PRO A 98 -20.60 -3.06 -10.32
CA PRO A 98 -21.73 -2.78 -11.21
C PRO A 98 -22.23 -4.05 -11.90
N ARG A 99 -23.52 -4.11 -12.25
CA ARG A 99 -24.12 -5.32 -12.86
C ARG A 99 -23.61 -5.59 -14.27
N ASP A 100 -23.14 -4.54 -14.93
CA ASP A 100 -22.57 -4.52 -16.28
C ASP A 100 -21.08 -4.89 -16.32
N VAL A 101 -20.44 -5.11 -15.17
CA VAL A 101 -19.04 -5.52 -15.09
C VAL A 101 -18.94 -6.95 -14.60
N ASP A 102 -18.36 -7.82 -15.42
CA ASP A 102 -18.15 -9.22 -15.06
C ASP A 102 -17.19 -9.36 -13.87
N ARG A 103 -17.53 -10.26 -12.95
CA ARG A 103 -16.67 -10.62 -11.83
C ARG A 103 -15.36 -11.20 -12.35
N GLY A 104 -14.24 -10.73 -11.81
CA GLY A 104 -12.89 -11.09 -12.26
C GLY A 104 -12.25 -10.04 -13.15
N THR A 105 -13.04 -9.11 -13.72
CA THR A 105 -12.51 -7.97 -14.49
C THR A 105 -11.58 -7.13 -13.63
N TYR A 106 -10.60 -6.48 -14.26
CA TYR A 106 -9.70 -5.55 -13.59
C TYR A 106 -9.38 -4.34 -14.46
N GLN A 107 -9.01 -3.26 -13.79
CA GLN A 107 -8.47 -2.04 -14.39
C GLN A 107 -7.10 -1.77 -13.80
N VAL A 108 -6.17 -1.32 -14.63
CA VAL A 108 -4.81 -0.95 -14.21
C VAL A 108 -4.59 0.52 -14.53
N ALA A 109 -4.04 1.26 -13.57
CA ALA A 109 -3.51 2.59 -13.78
C ALA A 109 -2.02 2.58 -13.44
N GLU A 110 -1.22 3.15 -14.33
CA GLU A 110 0.22 3.28 -14.15
C GLU A 110 0.57 4.70 -13.68
N ALA A 111 1.54 4.81 -12.78
CA ALA A 111 1.99 6.11 -12.32
C ALA A 111 2.88 6.78 -13.36
N LEU A 112 2.50 8.00 -13.78
CA LEU A 112 3.17 8.74 -14.85
C LEU A 112 4.68 8.93 -14.64
N HIS A 113 5.09 9.25 -13.41
CA HIS A 113 6.50 9.55 -13.08
C HIS A 113 7.25 8.35 -12.49
N VAL A 114 6.54 7.27 -12.18
CA VAL A 114 7.12 6.04 -11.63
C VAL A 114 6.47 4.85 -12.35
N PRO A 115 6.85 4.54 -13.60
CA PRO A 115 6.24 3.47 -14.41
C PRO A 115 6.21 2.09 -13.71
N ALA A 116 7.20 1.85 -12.84
CA ALA A 116 7.26 0.65 -12.01
C ALA A 116 6.13 0.58 -10.95
N MET A 117 5.31 1.62 -10.78
CA MET A 117 4.20 1.66 -9.83
C MET A 117 2.87 1.56 -10.56
N LYS A 118 2.13 0.49 -10.24
CA LYS A 118 0.83 0.19 -10.84
C LYS A 118 -0.22 0.07 -9.74
N ALA A 119 -1.37 0.67 -9.98
CA ALA A 119 -2.53 0.57 -9.11
C ALA A 119 -3.61 -0.21 -9.85
N ILE A 120 -4.20 -1.18 -9.20
CA ILE A 120 -5.16 -2.11 -9.81
C ILE A 120 -6.48 -2.02 -9.06
N ARG A 121 -7.56 -1.98 -9.81
CA ARG A 121 -8.91 -2.20 -9.30
C ARG A 121 -9.40 -3.54 -9.82
N TRP A 122 -9.62 -4.48 -8.92
CA TRP A 122 -10.17 -5.79 -9.23
C TRP A 122 -11.64 -5.87 -8.83
N TYR A 123 -12.49 -6.38 -9.72
CA TYR A 123 -13.93 -6.45 -9.54
C TYR A 123 -14.34 -7.85 -9.03
N ASP A 124 -14.58 -7.95 -7.72
CA ASP A 124 -15.15 -9.15 -7.10
C ASP A 124 -16.65 -8.93 -6.76
N LYS A 125 -17.17 -9.35 -5.60
CA LYS A 125 -18.46 -8.87 -5.08
C LYS A 125 -18.41 -7.37 -4.75
N GLN A 126 -17.24 -6.92 -4.30
CA GLN A 126 -16.89 -5.53 -4.13
C GLN A 126 -15.53 -5.29 -4.78
N THR A 127 -15.30 -4.06 -5.21
CA THR A 127 -14.01 -3.66 -5.77
C THR A 127 -12.90 -3.72 -4.70
N VAL A 128 -11.79 -4.36 -5.07
CA VAL A 128 -10.57 -4.42 -4.28
C VAL A 128 -9.52 -3.57 -4.97
N GLN A 129 -8.88 -2.67 -4.21
CA GLN A 129 -7.76 -1.87 -4.70
C GLN A 129 -6.46 -2.52 -4.28
N ILE A 130 -5.56 -2.68 -5.24
CA ILE A 130 -4.23 -3.25 -5.06
C ILE A 130 -3.22 -2.20 -5.51
N LEU A 131 -2.14 -2.04 -4.77
CA LEU A 131 -0.99 -1.26 -5.18
C LEU A 131 0.19 -2.21 -5.34
N ALA A 132 0.93 -2.04 -6.43
CA ALA A 132 2.14 -2.79 -6.69
C ALA A 132 3.27 -1.85 -7.13
N THR A 133 4.50 -2.16 -6.71
CA THR A 133 5.72 -1.53 -7.20
C THR A 133 6.75 -2.57 -7.61
N GLY A 134 7.42 -2.30 -8.73
CA GLY A 134 8.37 -3.20 -9.37
C GLY A 134 7.81 -3.87 -10.62
N GLY A 135 8.69 -4.60 -11.32
CA GLY A 135 8.42 -5.23 -12.61
C GLY A 135 8.58 -4.24 -13.77
N SER A 136 9.29 -4.66 -14.82
CA SER A 136 9.28 -4.02 -16.13
C SER A 136 8.01 -4.41 -16.87
#